data_AF-A0A965UVX4-F1
#
_entry.id   AF-A0A965UVX4-F1
#
_cell.length_a   1.000
_cell.length_b   1.000
_cell.length_c   1.000
_cell.angle_alpha   90.00
_cell.angle_beta   90.00
_cell.angle_gamma   90.00
#
_symmetry.space_group_name_H-M   'P 1'
#
loop_
_entity.id
_entity.type
_entity.pdbx_description
1 polymer ?
#
loop_
_entity_poly.entity_id
_entity_poly.type
_entity_poly.pdbx_seq_one_letter_code
_entity_poly.pdbx_strand_id
1 'polypeptide(L)' 'MLAKVKTRRPGFTPWNERLSDDLQAELAAIRERFQAGDIATQKRALATAIAEVVAERGYTKPGEQAVISWLNRKA' A
#
# COMPACT_ATOMS: atom_id res chain seq x y z
N MET A 1 -9.38 -14.60 -25.90
CA MET A 1 -9.69 -13.94 -24.61
C MET A 1 -8.86 -14.64 -23.52
N LEU A 2 -7.71 -14.08 -23.15
CA LEU A 2 -6.84 -14.66 -22.12
C LEU A 2 -7.45 -14.40 -20.74
N ALA A 3 -8.18 -15.40 -20.25
CA ALA A 3 -8.72 -15.41 -18.90
C ALA A 3 -7.59 -15.15 -17.89
N LYS A 4 -7.82 -14.19 -16.98
CA LYS A 4 -6.92 -13.80 -15.90
C LYS A 4 -6.52 -15.03 -15.07
N VAL A 5 -5.38 -15.63 -15.40
CA VAL A 5 -4.67 -16.54 -14.50
C VAL A 5 -4.14 -15.68 -13.35
N LYS A 6 -4.89 -15.58 -12.26
CA LYS A 6 -4.37 -15.09 -10.98
C LYS A 6 -3.48 -16.19 -10.42
N THR A 7 -2.22 -16.22 -10.83
CA THR A 7 -1.20 -17.06 -10.21
C THR A 7 -1.02 -16.59 -8.76
N ARG A 8 -1.82 -17.12 -7.83
CA ARG A 8 -1.51 -17.04 -6.39
C ARG A 8 -0.28 -17.91 -6.17
N ARG A 9 0.90 -17.31 -6.23
CA ARG A 9 2.15 -17.99 -5.84
C ARG A 9 2.09 -18.23 -4.32
N PRO A 10 2.12 -19.48 -3.85
CA PRO A 10 2.29 -19.76 -2.43
C PRO A 10 3.60 -19.10 -1.96
N GLY A 11 3.54 -18.25 -0.93
CA GLY A 11 4.72 -17.56 -0.36
C GLY A 11 4.88 -16.08 -0.68
N PHE A 12 4.00 -15.46 -1.49
CA PHE A 12 4.04 -14.00 -1.68
C PHE A 12 3.20 -13.28 -0.61
N THR A 13 3.83 -12.91 0.51
CA THR A 13 3.25 -11.94 1.45
C THR A 13 3.44 -10.52 0.91
N PRO A 14 2.40 -9.72 0.68
CA PRO A 14 2.55 -8.35 0.22
C PRO A 14 3.24 -7.49 1.28
N TRP A 15 3.90 -6.41 0.86
CA TRP A 15 4.73 -5.59 1.74
C TRP A 15 3.97 -5.03 2.96
N ASN A 16 2.70 -4.66 2.78
CA ASN A 16 1.87 -4.08 3.82
C ASN A 16 1.50 -5.07 4.92
N GLU A 17 1.44 -6.38 4.61
CA GLU A 17 1.14 -7.43 5.60
C GLU A 17 2.37 -7.86 6.41
N ARG A 18 3.56 -7.30 6.11
CA ARG A 18 4.80 -7.56 6.85
C ARG A 18 5.10 -6.52 7.92
N LEU A 19 4.27 -5.49 8.02
CA LEU A 19 4.43 -4.37 8.94
C LEU A 19 3.87 -4.75 10.33
N SER A 20 4.24 -4.00 11.37
CA SER A 20 3.59 -4.15 12.68
C SER A 20 2.10 -3.80 12.59
N ASP A 21 1.30 -4.36 13.48
CA ASP A 21 -0.15 -4.12 13.51
C ASP A 21 -0.48 -2.62 13.65
N ASP A 22 0.30 -1.89 14.46
CA ASP A 22 0.18 -0.44 14.62
C ASP A 22 0.35 0.31 13.29
N LEU A 23 1.40 -0.03 12.52
CA LEU A 23 1.69 0.62 11.25
C LEU A 23 0.68 0.18 10.17
N GLN A 24 0.21 -1.06 10.22
CA GLN A 24 -0.87 -1.52 9.35
C GLN A 24 -2.16 -0.73 9.59
N ALA A 25 -2.53 -0.49 10.85
CA ALA A 25 -3.70 0.29 11.21
C ALA A 25 -3.58 1.77 10.79
N GLU A 26 -2.41 2.38 11.03
CA GLU A 26 -2.13 3.76 10.62
C GLU A 26 -2.26 3.93 9.10
N LEU A 27 -1.65 3.02 8.32
CA LEU A 27 -1.74 3.03 6.87
C LEU A 27 -3.17 2.75 6.38
N ALA A 28 -3.90 1.85 7.02
CA ALA A 28 -5.29 1.57 6.68
C ALA A 28 -6.17 2.83 6.83
N ALA A 29 -6.03 3.56 7.92
CA ALA A 29 -6.75 4.82 8.14
C ALA A 29 -6.40 5.90 7.09
N ILE A 30 -5.11 6.02 6.74
CA ILE A 30 -4.67 6.92 5.66
C ILE A 30 -5.32 6.52 4.32
N ARG A 31 -5.37 5.22 4.02
CA ARG A 31 -5.97 4.71 2.79
C ARG A 31 -7.47 4.98 2.73
N GLU A 32 -8.19 4.78 3.83
CA GLU A 32 -9.63 5.07 3.90
C GLU A 32 -9.90 6.54 3.62
N ARG A 33 -9.17 7.45 4.27
CA ARG A 33 -9.28 8.90 4.03
C ARG A 33 -8.92 9.29 2.61
N PHE A 34 -7.90 8.67 2.01
CA PHE A 34 -7.56 8.90 0.61
C PHE A 34 -8.66 8.43 -0.34
N GLN A 35 -9.27 7.29 -0.06
CA GLN A 35 -10.35 6.73 -0.88
C GLN A 35 -11.67 7.51 -0.73
N ALA A 36 -11.92 8.08 0.46
CA ALA A 36 -13.04 9.00 0.71
C ALA A 36 -12.86 10.36 0.02
N GLY A 37 -11.63 10.70 -0.41
CA GLY A 37 -11.30 11.98 -1.02
C GLY A 37 -10.92 13.07 -0.02
N ASP A 38 -10.79 12.74 1.27
CA ASP A 38 -10.41 13.68 2.33
C ASP A 38 -8.95 14.14 2.21
N ILE A 39 -8.11 13.32 1.56
CA ILE A 39 -6.71 13.65 1.28
C ILE A 39 -6.61 14.20 -0.14
N ALA A 40 -6.54 15.53 -0.25
CA ALA A 40 -6.37 16.26 -1.50
C ALA A 40 -4.90 16.25 -1.97
N THR A 41 -4.29 15.07 -2.07
CA THR A 41 -2.90 14.90 -2.52
C THR A 41 -2.84 14.00 -3.75
N GLN A 42 -1.90 14.30 -4.66
CA GLN A 42 -1.66 13.42 -5.80
C GLN A 42 -1.22 12.03 -5.33
N LYS A 43 -1.78 11.00 -5.96
CA LYS A 43 -1.53 9.59 -5.61
C LYS A 43 -0.05 9.22 -5.53
N ARG A 44 0.77 9.75 -6.44
CA ARG A 44 2.22 9.51 -6.47
C ARG A 44 2.92 10.14 -5.27
N ALA A 45 2.59 11.38 -4.95
CA ALA A 45 3.14 12.07 -3.78
C ALA A 45 2.78 11.33 -2.48
N LEU A 46 1.52 10.88 -2.35
CA LEU A 46 1.11 10.07 -1.21
C LEU A 46 1.86 8.73 -1.15
N ALA A 47 2.05 8.07 -2.29
CA ALA A 47 2.78 6.81 -2.36
C ALA A 47 4.25 6.96 -1.94
N THR A 48 4.91 8.04 -2.34
CA THR A 48 6.28 8.37 -1.91
C THR A 48 6.35 8.60 -0.41
N ALA A 49 5.44 9.41 0.14
CA ALA A 49 5.40 9.69 1.58
C ALA A 49 5.19 8.42 2.41
N ILE A 50 4.26 7.55 2.00
CA ILE A 50 4.04 6.25 2.65
C ILE A 50 5.30 5.38 2.59
N ALA A 51 5.99 5.33 1.45
CA ALA A 51 7.20 4.53 1.30
C ALA A 51 8.34 5.05 2.21
N GLU A 52 8.45 6.36 2.38
CA GLU A 52 9.42 6.99 3.28
C GLU A 52 9.11 6.69 4.74
N VAL A 53 7.86 6.88 5.18
CA VAL A 53 7.44 6.55 6.55
C VAL A 53 7.70 5.08 6.87
N VAL A 54 7.39 4.16 5.95
CA VAL A 54 7.66 2.72 6.15
C VAL A 54 9.16 2.45 6.32
N ALA A 55 10.02 3.14 5.56
CA ALA A 55 11.46 3.02 5.68
C ALA A 55 12.01 3.60 7.00
N GLU A 56 11.50 4.76 7.42
CA GLU A 56 11.86 5.40 8.70
C GLU A 56 11.50 4.53 9.90
N ARG A 57 10.43 3.73 9.79
CA ARG A 57 10.01 2.74 10.80
C ARG A 57 10.85 1.45 10.78
N GLY A 58 11.92 1.39 9.99
CA GLY A 58 12.86 0.28 9.95
C GLY A 58 12.47 -0.88 9.02
N TYR A 59 11.42 -0.71 8.21
CA TYR A 59 11.02 -1.72 7.22
C TYR A 59 11.68 -1.48 5.87
N THR A 60 11.67 -2.51 5.02
CA THR A 60 12.09 -2.34 3.62
C THR A 60 11.17 -1.36 2.91
N LYS A 61 11.74 -0.29 2.36
CA LYS A 61 11.03 0.73 1.57
C LYS A 61 10.23 0.06 0.44
N PRO A 62 8.88 0.14 0.43
CA PRO A 62 8.10 -0.40 -0.66
C PRO A 62 8.30 0.46 -1.92
N GLY A 63 8.26 -0.17 -3.09
CA GLY A 63 8.29 0.56 -4.35
C GLY A 63 7.02 1.41 -4.53
N GLU A 64 7.17 2.60 -5.14
CA GLU A 64 6.05 3.53 -5.39
C GLU A 64 4.84 2.81 -6.03
N GLN A 65 5.09 2.01 -7.08
CA GLN A 65 4.04 1.28 -7.78
C GLN A 65 3.32 0.23 -6.89
N ALA A 66 4.02 -0.35 -5.90
CA ALA A 66 3.43 -1.29 -4.97
C ALA A 66 2.47 -0.60 -4.01
N VAL A 67 2.80 0.62 -3.57
CA VAL A 67 1.92 1.47 -2.74
C VAL A 67 0.73 1.97 -3.55
N ILE A 68 0.95 2.48 -4.77
CA ILE A 68 -0.14 2.90 -5.67
C ILE A 68 -1.11 1.75 -5.93
N SER A 69 -0.59 0.55 -6.20
CA SER A 69 -1.42 -0.63 -6.42
C SER A 69 -2.23 -0.99 -5.19
N TRP A 70 -1.66 -0.84 -3.99
CA TRP A 70 -2.36 -1.06 -2.72
C TRP A 70 -3.46 -0.01 -2.47
N LEU A 71 -3.18 1.29 -2.70
CA LEU A 71 -4.17 2.37 -2.61
C LEU A 71 -5.38 2.15 -3.55
N ASN A 72 -5.14 1.56 -4.72
CA ASN A 72 -6.17 1.31 -5.74
C ASN A 72 -6.98 0.01 -5.53
N ARG A 73 -6.58 -0.88 -4.61
CA ARG A 73 -7.38 -2.09 -4.35
C ARG A 73 -8.73 -1.64 -3.77
N LYS A 74 -9.83 -2.16 -4.30
CA LYS A 74 -11.13 -2.06 -3.61
C LYS A 74 -11.01 -2.87 -2.31
N ALA A 75 -11.40 -2.26 -1.20
CA ALA A 75 -11.58 -2.96 0.07
C ALA A 75 -12.63 -4.06 -0.10
#